data_AF-A0A2K9LJL8-F1
#
_entry.id   AF-A0A2K9LJL8-F1
#
_cell.length_a   1.000
_cell.length_b   1.000
_cell.length_c   1.000
_cell.angle_alpha   90.00
_cell.angle_beta   90.00
_cell.angle_gamma   90.00
#
_symmetry.space_group_name_H-M   'P 1'
#
loop_
_entity.id
_entity.type
_entity.pdbx_description
1 polymer ?
#
loop_
_entity_poly.entity_id
_entity_poly.type
_entity_poly.pdbx_seq_one_letter_code
_entity_poly.pdbx_strand_id
1 'polypeptide(L)'
;MTLNISYPKPNCLCARYLARFLQGETLKHREADSATGSYRLASHVHYLQEKHGWHIERREVTEATRDPTGRAATFMEYWLAASLIEWAGIQGQEYVEKVLELEAIRIAERLAATSPTADDNPDGTDKEKPSTIPALSNGPDNGSQ
;
A
#
# COMPACT_ATOMS: atom_id res chain seq x y z
N MET A 1 0.70 -32.50 -19.43
CA MET A 1 1.42 -32.08 -18.22
C MET A 1 0.38 -31.49 -17.28
N THR A 2 0.10 -32.13 -16.15
CA THR A 2 -0.80 -31.58 -15.12
C THR A 2 -0.06 -30.47 -14.38
N LEU A 3 -0.49 -29.23 -14.56
CA LEU A 3 0.02 -28.10 -13.79
C LEU A 3 -0.45 -28.28 -12.34
N ASN A 4 0.48 -28.46 -11.41
CA ASN A 4 0.16 -28.56 -9.98
C ASN A 4 -0.08 -27.15 -9.42
N ILE A 5 -1.23 -26.57 -9.77
CA ILE A 5 -1.62 -25.21 -9.36
C ILE A 5 -2.29 -25.25 -7.99
N SER A 6 -1.91 -24.34 -7.11
CA SER A 6 -2.53 -24.18 -5.79
C SER A 6 -2.77 -22.70 -5.46
N TYR A 7 -3.79 -22.42 -4.66
CA TYR A 7 -4.06 -21.06 -4.21
C TYR A 7 -3.26 -20.73 -2.93
N PRO A 8 -2.58 -19.58 -2.84
CA PRO A 8 -1.96 -19.11 -1.60
C PRO A 8 -3.02 -18.81 -0.53
N LYS A 9 -2.61 -18.75 0.74
CA LYS A 9 -3.52 -18.39 1.85
C LYS A 9 -4.17 -17.02 1.58
N PRO A 10 -5.51 -16.89 1.61
CA PRO A 10 -6.22 -15.65 1.22
C PRO A 10 -5.83 -14.38 2.00
N ASN A 11 -5.34 -14.53 3.24
CA ASN A 11 -5.01 -13.41 4.13
C ASN A 11 -3.58 -12.85 3.97
N CYS A 12 -2.88 -13.16 2.88
CA CYS A 12 -1.51 -12.69 2.66
C CYS A 12 -1.38 -11.74 1.47
N LEU A 13 -0.29 -10.97 1.42
CA LEU A 13 -0.04 -10.02 0.33
C LEU A 13 0.05 -10.71 -1.04
N CYS A 14 0.61 -11.92 -1.09
CA CYS A 14 0.71 -12.71 -2.31
C CYS A 14 -0.67 -13.06 -2.90
N ALA A 15 -1.66 -13.33 -2.05
CA ALA A 15 -3.03 -13.63 -2.47
C ALA A 15 -3.71 -12.45 -3.15
N ARG A 16 -3.39 -11.21 -2.71
CA ARG A 16 -3.94 -9.99 -3.30
C ARG A 16 -3.44 -9.73 -4.71
N TYR A 17 -2.20 -10.11 -5.00
CA TYR A 17 -1.68 -10.05 -6.37
C TYR A 17 -2.37 -11.08 -7.25
N LEU A 18 -2.48 -12.33 -6.78
CA LEU A 18 -3.18 -13.36 -7.53
C LEU A 18 -4.64 -12.99 -7.79
N ALA A 19 -5.35 -12.43 -6.80
CA ALA A 19 -6.74 -12.02 -6.97
C ALA A 19 -6.91 -10.97 -8.09
N ARG A 20 -6.04 -9.96 -8.14
CA ARG A 20 -6.03 -8.97 -9.23
C ARG A 20 -5.76 -9.61 -10.60
N PHE A 21 -4.77 -10.49 -10.68
CA PHE A 21 -4.49 -11.22 -11.91
C PHE A 21 -5.65 -12.10 -12.38
N LEU A 22 -6.35 -12.77 -11.45
CA LEU A 22 -7.55 -13.56 -11.74
C LEU A 22 -8.74 -12.70 -12.19
N GLN A 23 -8.78 -11.43 -11.80
CA GLN A 23 -9.74 -10.44 -12.32
C GLN A 23 -9.36 -9.90 -13.71
N GLY A 24 -8.22 -10.33 -14.25
CA GLY A 24 -7.71 -9.87 -15.54
C GLY A 24 -6.96 -8.54 -15.47
N GLU A 25 -6.58 -8.08 -14.28
CA GLU A 25 -5.75 -6.89 -14.15
C GLU A 25 -4.33 -7.15 -14.65
N THR A 26 -3.79 -6.15 -15.32
CA THR A 26 -2.38 -6.06 -15.69
C THR A 26 -1.70 -5.12 -14.69
N LEU A 27 -0.59 -5.57 -14.07
CA LEU A 27 0.07 -4.83 -13.00
C LEU A 27 1.50 -4.42 -13.35
N LYS A 28 1.78 -3.14 -13.14
CA LYS A 28 3.13 -2.56 -13.06
C LYS A 28 3.53 -2.39 -11.60
N HIS A 29 4.84 -2.24 -11.33
CA HIS A 29 5.35 -2.03 -9.96
C HIS A 29 4.67 -0.86 -9.23
N ARG A 30 4.39 0.24 -9.94
CA ARG A 30 3.72 1.42 -9.37
C ARG A 30 2.27 1.15 -9.00
N GLU A 31 1.54 0.43 -9.83
CA GLU A 31 0.14 0.07 -9.58
C GLU A 31 0.07 -0.87 -8.37
N ALA A 32 0.95 -1.87 -8.32
CA ALA A 32 1.10 -2.76 -7.17
C ALA A 32 1.38 -2.01 -5.86
N ASP A 33 2.27 -1.02 -5.87
CA ASP A 33 2.57 -0.20 -4.70
C ASP A 33 1.34 0.62 -4.26
N SER A 34 0.67 1.28 -5.19
CA SER A 34 -0.55 2.05 -4.89
C SER A 34 -1.69 1.17 -4.34
N ALA A 35 -1.80 -0.06 -4.84
CA ALA A 35 -2.93 -0.93 -4.55
C ALA A 35 -2.71 -1.81 -3.30
N THR A 36 -1.46 -2.05 -2.91
CA THR A 36 -1.13 -2.96 -1.81
C THR A 36 -0.18 -2.40 -0.76
N GLY A 37 0.42 -1.23 -1.01
CA GLY A 37 1.45 -0.62 -0.16
C GLY A 37 2.78 -1.38 -0.18
N SER A 38 3.08 -2.10 -1.26
CA SER A 38 4.32 -2.87 -1.40
C SER A 38 4.90 -2.75 -2.79
N TYR A 39 6.19 -2.39 -2.84
CA TYR A 39 6.96 -2.32 -4.08
C TYR A 39 7.48 -3.69 -4.56
N ARG A 40 7.21 -4.79 -3.85
CA ARG A 40 7.83 -6.12 -4.10
C ARG A 40 7.05 -7.02 -5.07
N LEU A 41 6.37 -6.46 -6.08
CA LEU A 41 5.56 -7.20 -7.05
C LEU A 41 6.31 -8.40 -7.66
N ALA A 42 7.50 -8.16 -8.23
CA ALA A 42 8.30 -9.20 -8.87
C ALA A 42 8.61 -10.40 -7.96
N SER A 43 8.87 -10.17 -6.67
CA SER A 43 9.13 -11.24 -5.71
C SER A 43 7.88 -12.09 -5.45
N HIS A 44 6.71 -11.48 -5.39
CA HIS A 44 5.44 -12.20 -5.24
C HIS A 44 5.06 -12.97 -6.50
N VAL A 45 5.29 -12.40 -7.68
CA VAL A 45 5.12 -13.11 -8.96
C VAL A 45 6.00 -14.35 -9.02
N HIS A 46 7.28 -14.23 -8.68
CA HIS A 46 8.19 -15.37 -8.63
C HIS A 46 7.68 -16.45 -7.65
N TYR A 47 7.22 -16.05 -6.46
CA TYR A 47 6.67 -16.99 -5.48
C TYR A 47 5.38 -17.69 -5.94
N LEU A 48 4.49 -16.98 -6.66
CA LEU A 48 3.30 -17.55 -7.29
C LEU A 48 3.64 -18.61 -8.33
N GLN A 49 4.68 -18.38 -9.12
CA GLN A 49 5.14 -19.34 -10.12
C GLN A 49 5.77 -20.57 -9.46
N GLU A 50 6.78 -20.36 -8.61
CA GLU A 50 7.60 -21.46 -8.09
C GLU A 50 6.85 -22.33 -7.08
N LYS A 51 6.09 -21.70 -6.17
CA LYS A 51 5.42 -22.44 -5.09
C LYS A 51 4.01 -22.86 -5.43
N HIS A 52 3.32 -22.05 -6.23
CA HIS A 52 1.89 -22.18 -6.46
C HIS A 52 1.54 -22.57 -7.90
N GLY A 53 2.51 -22.62 -8.81
CA GLY A 53 2.32 -23.07 -10.18
C GLY A 53 1.60 -22.08 -11.09
N TRP A 54 1.31 -20.86 -10.62
CA TRP A 54 0.65 -19.83 -11.43
C TRP A 54 1.62 -19.22 -12.42
N HIS A 55 1.47 -19.55 -13.70
CA HIS A 55 2.30 -18.98 -14.75
C HIS A 55 1.86 -17.54 -15.05
N ILE A 56 2.67 -16.57 -14.63
CA ILE A 56 2.37 -15.15 -14.79
C ILE A 56 3.23 -14.63 -15.92
N GLU A 57 2.56 -14.12 -16.95
CA GLU A 57 3.23 -13.53 -18.09
C GLU A 57 3.86 -12.20 -17.70
N ARG A 58 4.93 -11.84 -18.40
CA ARG A 58 5.63 -10.58 -18.16
C ARG A 58 6.23 -10.02 -19.44
N ARG A 59 6.22 -8.70 -19.57
CA ARG A 59 6.93 -7.98 -20.63
C ARG A 59 7.58 -6.72 -20.10
N GLU A 60 8.63 -6.32 -20.77
CA GLU A 60 9.28 -5.04 -20.53
C GLU A 60 8.53 -3.94 -21.29
N VAL A 61 8.26 -2.84 -20.59
CA VAL A 61 7.56 -1.67 -21.11
C VAL A 61 8.42 -0.44 -20.83
N THR A 62 8.63 0.40 -21.84
CA THR A 62 9.32 1.69 -21.70
C THR A 62 8.32 2.81 -21.90
N GLU A 63 8.09 3.60 -20.87
CA GLU A 63 7.15 4.74 -20.89
C GLU A 63 7.84 6.02 -20.44
N ALA A 64 7.36 7.16 -20.96
CA ALA A 64 7.81 8.46 -20.51
C ALA A 64 7.41 8.70 -19.05
N THR A 65 8.34 9.17 -18.24
CA THR A 65 8.08 9.60 -16.89
C THR A 65 7.32 10.92 -16.91
N ARG A 66 6.51 11.16 -15.87
CA ARG A 66 5.71 12.40 -15.74
C ARG A 66 6.56 13.63 -15.42
N ASP A 67 7.88 13.50 -15.31
CA ASP A 67 8.72 14.64 -14.96
C ASP A 67 8.94 15.57 -16.17
N PRO A 68 9.17 16.88 -15.93
CA PRO A 68 9.25 17.88 -16.99
C PRO A 68 10.37 17.64 -18.01
N THR A 69 11.35 16.78 -17.68
CA THR A 69 12.49 16.48 -18.55
C THR A 69 12.19 15.36 -19.54
N GLY A 70 11.04 14.69 -19.43
CA GLY A 70 10.59 13.69 -20.40
C GLY A 70 11.46 12.43 -20.46
N ARG A 71 12.12 12.07 -19.36
CA ARG A 71 12.93 10.84 -19.29
C ARG A 71 12.05 9.62 -19.57
N ALA A 72 12.66 8.55 -20.07
CA ALA A 72 11.98 7.26 -20.21
C ALA A 72 12.36 6.36 -19.03
N ALA A 73 11.39 5.65 -18.49
CA ALA A 73 11.61 4.60 -17.52
C ALA A 73 11.17 3.26 -18.10
N THR A 74 12.00 2.26 -17.90
CA THR A 74 11.72 0.90 -18.32
C THR A 74 11.36 0.07 -17.10
N PHE A 75 10.24 -0.64 -17.17
CA PHE A 75 9.74 -1.47 -16.08
C PHE A 75 9.02 -2.71 -16.62
N MET A 76 8.79 -3.67 -15.73
CA MET A 76 8.06 -4.89 -16.06
C MET A 76 6.57 -4.71 -15.81
N GLU A 77 5.79 -5.21 -16.76
CA GLU A 77 4.35 -5.36 -16.69
C GLU A 77 3.99 -6.84 -16.61
N TYR A 78 3.05 -7.20 -15.75
CA TYR A 78 2.68 -8.58 -15.44
C TYR A 78 1.19 -8.82 -15.64
N TRP A 79 0.81 -9.98 -16.17
CA TRP A 79 -0.60 -10.37 -16.33
C TRP A 79 -0.76 -11.89 -16.31
N LEU A 80 -2.01 -12.35 -16.18
CA LEU A 80 -2.36 -13.77 -16.32
C LEU A 80 -3.02 -13.99 -17.68
N ALA A 81 -2.67 -15.08 -18.36
CA ALA A 81 -3.28 -15.42 -19.64
C ALA A 81 -4.79 -15.67 -19.46
N ALA A 82 -5.60 -15.22 -20.44
CA ALA A 82 -7.05 -15.40 -20.39
C ALA A 82 -7.46 -16.87 -20.23
N SER A 83 -6.74 -17.79 -20.88
CA SER A 83 -6.96 -19.24 -20.75
C SER A 83 -6.74 -19.76 -19.32
N LEU A 84 -5.82 -19.18 -18.55
CA LEU A 84 -5.59 -19.54 -17.14
C LEU A 84 -6.66 -18.96 -16.23
N ILE A 85 -7.16 -17.76 -16.53
CA ILE A 85 -8.29 -17.16 -15.83
C ILE A 85 -9.56 -17.99 -16.06
N GLU A 86 -9.84 -18.38 -17.31
CA GLU A 86 -10.95 -19.25 -17.67
C GLU A 86 -10.83 -20.63 -17.02
N TRP A 87 -9.63 -21.21 -17.00
CA TRP A 87 -9.36 -22.47 -16.31
C TRP A 87 -9.63 -22.38 -14.80
N ALA A 88 -9.27 -21.27 -14.15
CA ALA A 88 -9.53 -21.06 -12.74
C ALA A 88 -11.03 -21.02 -12.44
N GLY A 89 -11.84 -20.49 -13.37
CA GLY A 89 -13.29 -20.58 -13.36
C GLY A 89 -13.93 -20.14 -12.05
N ILE A 90 -14.93 -20.90 -11.60
CA ILE A 90 -15.68 -20.63 -10.36
C ILE A 90 -14.76 -20.64 -9.14
N GLN A 91 -13.80 -21.57 -9.07
CA GLN A 91 -12.88 -21.64 -7.93
C GLN A 91 -12.00 -20.39 -7.85
N GLY A 92 -11.56 -19.85 -8.99
CA GLY A 92 -10.84 -18.59 -9.07
C GLY A 92 -11.69 -17.41 -8.57
N GLN A 93 -12.97 -17.37 -8.96
CA GLN A 93 -13.91 -16.33 -8.52
C GLN A 93 -14.16 -16.38 -7.01
N GLU A 94 -14.45 -17.55 -6.45
CA GLU A 94 -14.62 -17.73 -5.00
C GLU A 94 -13.37 -17.32 -4.22
N TYR A 95 -12.18 -17.64 -4.76
CA TYR A 95 -10.93 -17.22 -4.17
C TYR A 95 -10.77 -15.70 -4.15
N VAL A 96 -11.05 -15.05 -5.28
CA VAL A 96 -11.01 -13.58 -5.41
C VAL A 96 -11.93 -12.93 -4.38
N GLU A 97 -13.19 -13.37 -4.31
CA GLU A 97 -14.17 -12.86 -3.34
C GLU A 97 -13.65 -12.99 -1.91
N LYS A 98 -13.06 -14.14 -1.58
CA LYS A 98 -12.52 -14.37 -0.23
C LYS A 98 -11.35 -13.44 0.10
N VAL A 99 -10.47 -13.17 -0.86
CA VAL A 99 -9.35 -12.24 -0.67
C VAL A 99 -9.86 -10.81 -0.47
N LEU A 100 -10.84 -10.38 -1.26
CA LEU A 100 -11.44 -9.04 -1.15
C LEU A 100 -12.16 -8.83 0.18
N GLU A 101 -12.91 -9.83 0.65
CA GLU A 101 -13.57 -9.80 1.96
C GLU A 101 -12.55 -9.56 3.09
N LEU A 102 -11.46 -10.33 3.10
CA LEU A 102 -10.42 -10.22 4.12
C LEU A 102 -9.62 -8.90 4.00
N GLU A 103 -9.44 -8.39 2.80
CA GLU A 103 -8.81 -7.09 2.58
C GLU A 103 -9.69 -5.94 3.10
N ALA A 104 -11.01 -6.00 2.88
CA ALA A 104 -11.96 -5.02 3.41
C ALA A 104 -11.95 -5.00 4.95
N ILE A 105 -11.97 -6.17 5.59
CA ILE A 105 -11.87 -6.28 7.06
C ILE A 105 -10.57 -5.62 7.56
N ARG A 106 -9.43 -5.95 6.95
CA ARG A 106 -8.13 -5.37 7.34
C ARG A 106 -8.08 -3.85 7.18
N ILE A 107 -8.68 -3.31 6.11
CA ILE A 107 -8.74 -1.86 5.89
C ILE A 107 -9.60 -1.21 6.98
N ALA A 108 -10.76 -1.79 7.31
CA ALA A 108 -11.63 -1.30 8.38
C ALA A 108 -10.91 -1.31 9.74
N GLU A 109 -10.22 -2.39 10.08
CA GLU A 109 -9.41 -2.50 11.31
C GLU A 109 -8.31 -1.43 11.38
N ARG A 110 -7.60 -1.20 10.26
CA ARG A 110 -6.58 -0.15 10.19
C ARG A 110 -7.17 1.23 10.43
N LEU A 111 -8.31 1.54 9.80
CA LEU A 111 -8.98 2.84 9.97
C LEU A 111 -9.47 3.05 11.40
N ALA A 112 -10.01 1.99 12.03
CA ALA A 112 -10.39 2.02 13.44
C ALA A 112 -9.18 2.28 14.35
N ALA A 113 -8.04 1.64 14.08
CA ALA A 113 -6.82 1.80 14.87
C ALA A 113 -6.15 3.19 14.73
N THR A 114 -6.36 3.88 13.60
CA THR A 114 -5.83 5.24 13.36
C THR A 114 -6.79 6.35 13.76
N SER A 115 -7.97 6.00 14.27
CA SER A 115 -8.92 6.99 14.81
C SER A 115 -8.41 7.48 16.17
N PRO A 116 -8.25 8.79 16.38
CA PRO A 116 -7.78 9.30 17.66
C PRO A 116 -8.77 8.91 18.76
N THR A 117 -8.33 8.11 19.73
CA THR A 117 -9.07 7.89 20.97
C THR A 117 -9.12 9.22 21.70
N ALA A 118 -10.32 9.72 22.02
CA ALA A 118 -10.52 11.04 22.61
C ALA A 118 -10.02 11.19 24.07
N ASP A 119 -9.19 10.28 24.58
CA ASP A 119 -8.87 10.16 26.01
C ASP A 119 -7.45 10.61 26.41
N ASP A 120 -6.60 11.06 25.49
CA ASP A 120 -5.32 11.70 25.85
C ASP A 120 -5.48 13.22 25.98
N ASN A 121 -6.26 13.67 26.98
CA ASN A 121 -6.23 15.05 27.44
C ASN A 121 -5.54 15.10 28.81
N PRO A 122 -4.30 15.62 28.94
CA PRO A 122 -3.72 15.88 30.25
C PRO A 122 -4.49 17.04 30.87
N ASP A 123 -5.19 16.74 31.96
CA ASP A 123 -5.93 17.67 32.82
C ASP A 123 -5.11 18.94 33.11
N GLY A 124 -5.48 20.02 32.42
CA GLY A 124 -5.06 21.36 32.74
C GLY A 124 -5.91 21.88 33.89
N THR A 125 -5.39 21.76 35.12
CA THR A 125 -5.94 22.52 36.24
C THR A 125 -5.21 23.86 36.35
N ASP A 126 -5.81 24.90 35.78
CA ASP A 126 -5.54 26.29 36.10
C ASP A 126 -5.79 26.53 37.61
N LYS A 127 -4.78 27.08 38.31
CA LYS A 127 -5.00 27.80 39.57
C LYS A 127 -4.58 29.25 39.40
N GLU A 128 -5.56 30.13 39.63
CA GLU A 128 -5.50 31.57 39.52
C GLU A 128 -4.47 32.25 40.45
N LYS A 129 -3.98 33.39 39.94
CA LYS A 129 -3.03 34.40 40.47
C LYS A 129 -3.43 35.00 41.84
N PRO A 130 -2.49 35.63 42.57
CA PRO A 130 -2.42 37.10 42.45
C PRO A 130 -1.01 37.72 42.42
N SER A 131 -1.03 38.92 41.87
CA SER A 131 0.04 39.89 41.55
C SER A 131 1.00 40.25 42.68
N THR A 132 2.24 40.60 42.32
CA THR A 132 2.94 41.82 42.75
C THR A 132 4.08 42.13 41.75
N ILE A 133 4.04 43.30 41.11
CA ILE A 133 5.16 43.95 40.40
C ILE A 133 5.66 45.08 41.32
N PRO A 134 6.98 45.32 41.45
CA PRO A 134 7.64 46.43 40.75
C PRO A 134 9.02 46.01 40.19
N ALA A 135 9.36 46.25 38.92
CA ALA A 135 9.73 47.49 38.23
C ALA A 135 11.27 47.71 38.12
N LEU A 136 11.66 48.32 36.98
CA LEU A 136 12.98 48.80 36.53
C LEU A 136 13.95 47.76 35.94
N SER A 137 14.58 47.94 34.77
CA SER A 137 14.57 49.00 33.76
C SER A 137 15.34 48.49 32.53
N ASN A 138 14.83 48.74 31.32
CA ASN A 138 15.57 48.54 30.07
C ASN A 138 16.59 49.68 29.90
N GLY A 139 17.88 49.36 29.67
CA GLY A 139 18.86 50.30 29.15
C GLY A 139 18.77 50.37 27.61
N PRO A 140 18.92 51.55 26.98
CA PRO A 140 18.96 51.64 25.53
C PRO A 140 20.39 51.40 25.01
N ASP A 141 20.44 50.70 23.88
CA ASP A 141 21.57 50.59 22.97
C ASP A 141 21.54 51.79 21.99
N ASN A 142 22.59 52.62 22.00
CA ASN A 142 23.27 53.16 20.81
C ASN A 142 24.23 54.33 21.13
N GLY A 143 25.50 54.15 20.73
CA GLY A 143 26.15 54.98 19.70
C GLY A 143 26.62 56.42 20.00
N SER A 144 27.91 56.63 19.71
CA SER A 144 28.56 57.84 19.17
C SER A 144 29.21 58.84 20.13
N GLN A 145 30.55 58.75 20.23
CA GLN A 145 31.50 59.76 19.75
C GLN A 145 32.77 59.08 19.22
#